data_AF-A0A1W9SZJ4-F1
#
_entry.id   AF-A0A1W9SZJ4-F1
#
_cell.length_a   1.000
_cell.length_b   1.000
_cell.length_c   1.000
_cell.angle_alpha   90.00
_cell.angle_beta   90.00
_cell.angle_gamma   90.00
#
_symmetry.space_group_name_H-M   'P 1'
#
loop_
_entity.id
_entity.type
_entity.pdbx_description
1 polymer ?
#
loop_
_entity_poly.entity_id
_entity_poly.type
_entity_poly.pdbx_seq_one_letter_code
_entity_poly.pdbx_strand_id
1 'polypeptide(L)'
;MTVKNKYVNNSKISEAKFREIIKYFALDLEANKIFILINISRNTINKYLHKIRERISECCMQHSDISGIIEIDESYFGAKRVKGKRGRGASGKIKVFGLLKRGEFYVCTSNKWKSTQKRKY
;
A
#
# COMPACT_ATOMS: atom_id res chain seq x y z
N MET A 1 -0.14 -2.23 37.74
CA MET A 1 0.34 -3.08 36.63
C MET A 1 0.28 -2.28 35.34
N THR A 2 1.38 -2.16 34.59
CA THR A 2 1.38 -1.46 33.30
C THR A 2 0.65 -2.34 32.28
N VAL A 3 -0.56 -1.94 31.91
CA VAL A 3 -1.38 -2.69 30.94
C VAL A 3 -0.67 -2.63 29.59
N LYS A 4 -0.11 -3.76 29.18
CA LYS A 4 0.57 -3.91 27.89
C LYS A 4 -0.51 -3.85 26.80
N ASN A 5 -0.31 -2.98 25.81
CA ASN A 5 -1.27 -2.79 24.72
C ASN A 5 -1.44 -4.10 23.94
N LYS A 6 -2.65 -4.67 23.93
CA LYS A 6 -2.98 -5.94 23.25
C LYS A 6 -2.76 -5.87 21.74
N TYR A 7 -2.93 -4.71 21.13
CA TYR A 7 -2.91 -4.55 19.68
C TYR A 7 -1.54 -4.17 19.12
N VAL A 8 -0.65 -3.63 19.95
CA VAL A 8 0.65 -3.13 19.51
C VAL A 8 1.76 -3.53 20.47
N ASN A 9 2.63 -4.41 20.00
CA ASN A 9 3.83 -4.81 20.73
C ASN A 9 4.89 -3.69 20.75
N ASN A 10 5.53 -3.54 21.91
CA ASN A 10 6.68 -2.66 22.16
C ASN A 10 6.42 -1.19 21.73
N SER A 11 5.27 -0.64 22.10
CA SER A 11 4.93 0.75 21.84
C SER A 11 4.70 1.54 23.13
N LYS A 12 5.02 2.84 23.08
CA LYS A 12 4.75 3.79 24.16
C LYS A 12 3.30 4.33 24.13
N ILE A 13 2.44 3.79 23.27
CA ILE A 13 1.08 4.25 23.07
C ILE A 13 0.14 3.40 23.92
N SER A 14 -0.71 4.07 24.69
CA SER A 14 -1.76 3.42 25.46
C SER A 14 -2.79 2.76 24.55
N GLU A 15 -3.43 1.71 25.06
CA GLU A 15 -4.45 0.99 24.32
C GLU A 15 -5.63 1.89 23.90
N ALA A 16 -6.06 2.80 24.78
CA ALA A 16 -7.13 3.75 24.51
C ALA A 16 -6.83 4.64 23.29
N LYS A 17 -5.63 5.24 23.23
CA LYS A 17 -5.21 6.04 22.08
C LYS A 17 -5.11 5.22 20.80
N PHE A 18 -4.69 3.95 20.90
CA PHE A 18 -4.67 3.09 19.72
C PHE A 18 -6.08 2.77 19.20
N ARG A 19 -7.06 2.54 20.08
CA ARG A 19 -8.47 2.37 19.68
C ARG A 19 -9.03 3.62 19.01
N GLU A 20 -8.66 4.82 19.48
CA GLU A 20 -9.02 6.08 18.81
C GLU A 20 -8.43 6.16 17.39
N ILE A 21 -7.17 5.77 17.20
CA ILE A 21 -6.55 5.71 15.87
C ILE A 21 -7.36 4.80 14.93
N ILE A 22 -7.78 3.61 15.41
CA ILE A 22 -8.63 2.71 14.62
C ILE A 22 -9.97 3.36 14.28
N LYS A 23 -10.62 4.00 15.27
CA LYS A 23 -11.90 4.69 15.07
C LYS A 23 -11.78 5.78 14.00
N TYR A 24 -10.75 6.61 14.05
CA TYR A 24 -10.53 7.65 13.06
C TYR A 24 -10.12 7.12 11.69
N PHE A 25 -9.39 6.00 11.65
CA PHE A 25 -9.11 5.29 10.41
C PHE A 25 -10.40 4.77 9.74
N ALA A 26 -11.34 4.23 10.52
CA ALA A 26 -12.65 3.80 10.03
C ALA A 26 -13.53 4.95 9.51
N LEU A 27 -13.32 6.17 10.03
CA LEU A 27 -13.94 7.41 9.55
C LEU A 27 -13.20 8.05 8.36
N ASP A 28 -12.20 7.35 7.82
CA ASP A 28 -11.35 7.79 6.69
C ASP A 28 -10.71 9.18 6.89
N LEU A 29 -10.26 9.46 8.13
CA LEU A 29 -9.58 10.70 8.44
C LEU A 29 -8.11 10.67 8.01
N GLU A 30 -7.64 11.79 7.45
CA GLU A 30 -6.22 11.98 7.14
C GLU A 30 -5.35 12.03 8.39
N ALA A 31 -4.09 11.60 8.28
CA ALA A 31 -3.13 11.58 9.38
C ALA A 31 -2.90 12.95 10.03
N ASN A 32 -3.05 14.05 9.27
CA ASN A 32 -2.98 15.41 9.80
C ASN A 32 -4.11 15.71 10.78
N LYS A 33 -5.35 15.31 10.44
CA LYS A 33 -6.52 15.50 11.31
C LYS A 33 -6.39 14.64 12.55
N ILE A 34 -5.97 13.38 12.40
CA ILE A 34 -5.73 12.45 13.52
C ILE A 34 -4.63 12.96 14.45
N PHE A 35 -3.58 13.56 13.90
CA PHE A 35 -2.49 14.19 14.67
C PHE A 35 -3.04 15.28 15.59
N ILE A 36 -3.90 16.17 15.06
CA ILE A 36 -4.51 17.25 15.82
C ILE A 36 -5.41 16.70 16.94
N LEU A 37 -6.16 15.63 16.67
CA LEU A 37 -7.10 15.04 17.63
C LEU A 37 -6.43 14.27 18.79
N ILE A 38 -5.40 13.47 18.50
CA ILE A 38 -4.79 12.55 19.50
C ILE A 38 -3.49 13.12 20.11
N ASN A 39 -2.91 14.13 19.44
CA ASN A 39 -1.63 14.74 19.80
C ASN A 39 -0.48 13.72 19.89
N ILE A 40 -0.36 12.87 18.86
CA ILE A 40 0.76 11.93 18.64
C ILE A 40 1.44 12.31 17.34
N SER A 41 2.77 12.16 17.26
CA SER A 41 3.52 12.52 16.05
C SER A 41 2.91 11.96 14.74
N ARG A 42 2.88 12.80 13.71
CA ARG A 42 2.31 12.46 12.40
C ARG A 42 2.99 11.25 11.76
N ASN A 43 4.31 11.15 11.94
CA ASN A 43 5.10 10.00 11.46
C ASN A 43 4.66 8.70 12.13
N THR A 44 4.36 8.76 13.42
CA THR A 44 3.84 7.61 14.17
C THR A 44 2.45 7.22 13.68
N ILE A 45 1.54 8.19 13.47
CA ILE A 45 0.20 7.92 12.93
C ILE A 45 0.29 7.30 11.53
N ASN A 46 1.07 7.89 10.62
CA ASN A 46 1.28 7.35 9.28
C ASN A 46 1.79 5.90 9.32
N LYS A 47 2.73 5.60 10.22
CA LYS A 47 3.23 4.24 10.43
C LYS A 47 2.11 3.28 10.84
N TYR A 48 1.19 3.68 11.72
CA TYR A 48 0.06 2.84 12.10
C TYR A 48 -0.98 2.69 10.99
N LEU A 49 -1.36 3.78 10.33
CA LEU A 49 -2.31 3.72 9.22
C LEU A 49 -1.79 2.82 8.09
N HIS A 50 -0.50 2.90 7.79
CA HIS A 50 0.14 2.02 6.82
C HIS A 50 0.04 0.55 7.24
N LYS A 51 0.42 0.22 8.48
CA LYS A 51 0.34 -1.16 9.01
C LYS A 51 -1.08 -1.71 9.01
N ILE A 52 -2.08 -0.87 9.31
CA ILE A 52 -3.49 -1.27 9.27
C ILE A 52 -3.88 -1.63 7.83
N ARG A 53 -3.51 -0.79 6.85
CA ARG A 53 -3.75 -1.06 5.43
C ARG A 53 -3.04 -2.32 4.94
N GLU A 54 -1.80 -2.55 5.34
CA GLU A 54 -1.07 -3.80 5.05
C GLU A 54 -1.82 -5.01 5.61
N ARG A 55 -2.26 -4.95 6.87
CA ARG A 55 -2.99 -6.06 7.49
C ARG A 55 -4.33 -6.34 6.81
N ILE A 56 -5.06 -5.29 6.40
CA ILE A 56 -6.29 -5.43 5.61
C ILE A 56 -5.97 -6.08 4.28
N SER A 57 -4.94 -5.60 3.57
CA SER A 57 -4.50 -6.20 2.30
C SER A 57 -4.16 -7.67 2.45
N GLU A 58 -3.41 -8.06 3.48
CA GLU A 58 -3.09 -9.46 3.77
C GLU A 58 -4.35 -10.29 4.03
N CYS A 59 -5.29 -9.76 4.83
CA CYS A 59 -6.53 -10.45 5.14
C CYS A 59 -7.41 -10.62 3.89
N CYS A 60 -7.50 -9.58 3.07
CA CYS A 60 -8.16 -9.62 1.78
C CYS A 60 -7.49 -10.64 0.85
N MET A 61 -6.15 -10.70 0.80
CA MET A 61 -5.43 -11.69 0.00
C MET A 61 -5.67 -13.13 0.47
N GLN A 62 -5.81 -13.35 1.78
CA GLN A 62 -6.12 -14.66 2.35
C GLN A 62 -7.56 -15.11 2.05
N HIS A 63 -8.50 -14.17 1.99
CA HIS A 63 -9.93 -14.46 1.70
C HIS A 63 -10.27 -14.35 0.22
N SER A 64 -9.44 -13.70 -0.58
CA SER A 64 -9.60 -13.64 -2.01
C SER A 64 -9.14 -14.95 -2.59
N ASP A 65 -10.08 -15.78 -3.01
CA ASP A 65 -9.82 -16.85 -3.96
C ASP A 65 -9.40 -16.20 -5.29
N ILE A 66 -8.13 -15.82 -5.36
CA ILE A 66 -7.45 -15.45 -6.60
C ILE A 66 -7.20 -16.77 -7.35
N SER A 67 -8.28 -17.41 -7.76
CA SER A 67 -8.30 -18.61 -8.58
C SER A 67 -8.85 -18.25 -9.95
N GLY A 68 -8.08 -18.52 -11.00
CA GLY A 68 -8.46 -18.26 -12.40
C GLY A 68 -7.33 -17.66 -13.23
N ILE A 69 -7.64 -17.35 -14.49
CA ILE A 69 -6.72 -16.64 -15.41
C ILE A 69 -6.76 -15.16 -15.04
N ILE A 70 -5.63 -14.64 -14.59
CA ILE A 70 -5.45 -13.21 -14.26
C ILE A 70 -4.74 -12.58 -15.46
N GLU A 71 -5.36 -11.58 -16.06
CA GLU A 71 -4.72 -10.82 -17.12
C GLU A 71 -3.88 -9.71 -16.47
N ILE A 72 -2.58 -9.74 -16.76
CA ILE A 72 -1.62 -8.76 -16.25
C ILE A 72 -1.32 -7.82 -17.41
N ASP A 73 -1.77 -6.56 -17.30
CA ASP A 73 -1.42 -5.55 -18.29
C ASP A 73 -0.27 -4.65 -17.80
N GLU A 74 0.72 -4.47 -18.67
CA GLU A 74 1.86 -3.59 -18.44
C GLU A 74 1.61 -2.22 -19.08
N SER A 75 1.26 -1.24 -18.26
CA SER A 75 1.16 0.17 -18.65
C SER A 75 2.45 0.94 -18.34
N TYR A 76 2.78 1.92 -19.18
CA TYR A 76 3.98 2.75 -19.04
C TYR A 76 3.61 4.24 -18.98
N PHE A 77 3.74 4.87 -17.82
CA PHE A 77 3.36 6.27 -17.58
C PHE A 77 4.57 7.20 -17.40
N GLY A 78 4.34 8.51 -17.52
CA GLY A 78 5.18 9.54 -16.90
C GLY A 78 6.54 9.86 -17.55
N ALA A 79 6.90 9.28 -18.70
CA ALA A 79 8.13 9.72 -19.38
C ALA A 79 7.92 11.04 -20.14
N LYS A 80 8.79 12.02 -19.85
CA LYS A 80 8.90 13.25 -20.66
C LYS A 80 9.25 12.86 -22.10
N ARG A 81 8.54 13.43 -23.09
CA ARG A 81 8.80 13.15 -24.51
C ARG A 81 10.24 13.51 -24.87
N VAL A 82 11.01 12.53 -25.33
CA VAL A 82 12.34 12.72 -25.93
C VAL A 82 12.23 12.51 -27.44
N LYS A 83 12.74 13.45 -28.24
CA LYS A 83 12.74 13.35 -29.71
C LYS A 83 13.62 12.16 -30.13
N GLY A 84 13.06 11.23 -30.93
CA GLY A 84 13.78 10.08 -31.48
C GLY A 84 13.50 8.72 -30.80
N LYS A 85 13.25 8.67 -29.49
CA LYS A 85 12.90 7.41 -28.78
C LYS A 85 11.40 7.33 -28.55
N ARG A 86 10.73 6.35 -29.17
CA ARG A 86 9.28 6.10 -29.08
C ARG A 86 9.00 4.68 -28.56
N GLY A 87 7.75 4.42 -28.16
CA GLY A 87 7.30 3.08 -27.75
C GLY A 87 7.76 2.66 -26.35
N ARG A 88 7.74 1.35 -26.07
CA ARG A 88 8.02 0.75 -24.74
C ARG A 88 9.50 0.89 -24.31
N GLY A 89 10.43 1.14 -25.24
CA GLY A 89 11.86 1.31 -24.98
C GLY A 89 12.32 2.74 -24.61
N ALA A 90 11.38 3.69 -24.43
CA ALA A 90 11.74 5.05 -24.04
C ALA A 90 12.16 5.10 -22.55
N SER A 91 13.34 5.68 -22.29
CA SER A 91 13.90 5.82 -20.94
C SER A 91 13.03 6.72 -20.06
N GLY A 92 12.95 6.41 -18.76
CA GLY A 92 12.23 7.21 -17.77
C GLY A 92 10.72 6.95 -17.67
N LYS A 93 10.22 5.85 -18.26
CA LYS A 93 8.83 5.41 -18.07
C LYS A 93 8.65 4.71 -16.73
N ILE A 94 7.63 5.10 -15.98
CA ILE A 94 7.15 4.40 -14.79
C ILE A 94 6.32 3.22 -15.27
N LYS A 95 6.77 2.00 -14.98
CA LYS A 95 5.98 0.78 -15.24
C LYS A 95 4.90 0.65 -14.18
N VAL A 96 3.65 0.49 -14.61
CA VAL A 96 2.48 0.27 -13.78
C VAL A 96 1.79 -1.00 -14.26
N PHE A 97 1.53 -1.92 -13.35
CA PHE A 97 0.81 -3.16 -13.67
C PHE A 97 -0.65 -3.02 -13.22
N GLY A 98 -1.59 -3.34 -14.11
CA GLY A 98 -3.00 -3.55 -13.77
C GLY A 98 -3.28 -5.05 -13.68
N LEU A 99 -3.98 -5.49 -12.63
CA LEU A 99 -4.47 -6.87 -12.54
C LEU A 99 -5.97 -6.87 -12.86
N LEU A 100 -6.34 -7.55 -13.94
CA LEU A 100 -7.73 -7.67 -14.35
C LEU A 100 -8.22 -9.11 -14.13
N LYS A 101 -9.23 -9.28 -13.27
CA LYS A 101 -10.02 -10.52 -13.19
C LYS A 101 -11.29 -10.29 -14.01
N ARG A 102 -11.68 -11.21 -14.90
CA ARG A 102 -12.89 -11.02 -15.72
C ARG A 102 -14.13 -10.87 -14.82
N GLY A 103 -14.68 -9.65 -14.74
CA GLY A 103 -15.83 -9.28 -13.89
C GLY A 103 -15.49 -8.37 -12.71
N GLU A 104 -14.23 -8.24 -12.30
CA GLU A 104 -13.79 -7.44 -11.13
C GLU A 104 -12.38 -6.85 -11.32
N PHE A 105 -12.20 -5.56 -11.05
CA PHE A 105 -10.92 -4.87 -11.19
C PHE A 105 -10.12 -4.90 -9.88
N TYR A 106 -8.88 -5.40 -9.91
CA TYR A 106 -7.97 -5.41 -8.76
C TYR A 106 -6.75 -4.54 -9.06
N VAL A 107 -6.52 -3.49 -8.27
CA VAL A 107 -5.34 -2.64 -8.44
C VAL A 107 -4.31 -3.02 -7.38
N CYS A 108 -3.26 -3.74 -7.78
CA CYS A 108 -2.11 -4.00 -6.92
C CYS A 108 -0.97 -3.05 -7.28
N THR A 109 -0.77 -1.99 -6.49
CA THR A 109 0.42 -1.14 -6.60
C THR A 109 1.56 -1.76 -5.81
N SER A 110 2.48 -2.46 -6.50
CA SER A 110 3.74 -2.90 -5.89
C SER A 110 4.76 -1.76 -5.90
N ASN A 111 5.24 -1.36 -4.72
CA ASN A 111 6.33 -0.37 -4.57
C ASN A 111 7.73 -1.00 -4.51
N LYS A 112 7.85 -2.32 -4.73
CA LYS A 112 9.15 -3.00 -4.79
C LYS A 112 9.09 -4.17 -5.78
N TRP A 113 9.68 -3.95 -6.95
CA TRP A 113 10.08 -5.03 -7.83
C TRP A 113 11.53 -4.82 -8.27
N LYS A 114 12.43 -5.68 -7.81
CA LYS A 114 13.79 -5.79 -8.38
C LYS A 114 13.72 -6.80 -9.51
N SER A 115 13.74 -6.32 -10.75
CA SER A 115 13.89 -7.20 -11.91
C SER A 115 15.33 -7.73 -11.97
N THR A 116 15.61 -8.86 -11.34
CA THR A 116 16.84 -9.62 -11.63
C THR A 116 16.63 -10.38 -12.93
N GLN A 117 16.76 -9.67 -14.07
CA GLN A 117 16.90 -10.34 -15.36
C GLN A 117 18.29 -10.99 -15.40
N LYS A 118 18.39 -12.26 -15.01
CA LYS A 118 19.46 -13.13 -15.48
C LYS A 118 19.27 -13.25 -17.00
N ARG A 119 20.09 -12.54 -17.76
CA ARG A 119 20.31 -12.78 -19.19
C ARG A 119 20.68 -14.26 -19.35
N LYS A 120 19.80 -15.03 -19.98
CA LYS A 120 20.12 -16.32 -20.57
C LYS A 120 19.90 -16.16 -22.08
N TYR A 121 20.98 -16.47 -22.79
CA TYR A 121 21.20 -16.43 -24.24
C TYR A 121 21.46 -15.04 -24.81
#